data_AF-A0A965CV70-F1
#
_entry.id   AF-A0A965CV70-F1
#
_cell.length_a   1.000
_cell.length_b   1.000
_cell.length_c   1.000
_cell.angle_alpha   90.00
_cell.angle_beta   90.00
_cell.angle_gamma   90.00
#
_symmetry.space_group_name_H-M   'P 1'
#
loop_
_entity.id
_entity.type
_entity.pdbx_description
1 polymer ?
#
loop_
_entity_poly.entity_id
_entity_poly.type
_entity_poly.pdbx_seq_one_letter_code
_entity_poly.pdbx_strand_id
1 'polypeptide(L)'
;MIKFMHQYPDSVLKFLLRRNLDGRPLPGEFEKIYDQWQQRGLMRGRLKRHLLKMMEWEEIPDTPIHELVGQIRNRILDLRLEQD
;
A
#
# COMPACT_ATOMS: atom_id res chain seq x y z
N MET A 1 -7.56 -8.68 -2.93
CA MET A 1 -6.91 -7.77 -1.95
C MET A 1 -5.47 -8.14 -1.68
N ILE A 2 -5.18 -9.34 -1.17
CA ILE A 2 -3.80 -9.82 -0.92
C ILE A 2 -2.96 -9.78 -2.21
N LYS A 3 -3.47 -10.38 -3.30
CA LYS A 3 -2.83 -10.31 -4.63
C LYS A 3 -2.52 -8.88 -5.10
N PHE A 4 -3.42 -7.92 -4.86
CA PHE A 4 -3.23 -6.53 -5.28
C PHE A 4 -2.07 -5.87 -4.51
N MET A 5 -2.00 -6.06 -3.20
CA MET A 5 -0.90 -5.52 -2.38
C MET A 5 0.45 -6.14 -2.76
N HIS A 6 0.45 -7.44 -3.04
CA HIS A 6 1.68 -8.14 -3.44
C HIS A 6 2.15 -7.76 -4.84
N GLN A 7 1.24 -7.37 -5.74
CA GLN A 7 1.55 -6.96 -7.11
C GLN A 7 1.89 -5.47 -7.23
N TYR A 8 1.23 -4.61 -6.46
CA TYR A 8 1.31 -3.15 -6.61
C TYR A 8 1.47 -2.42 -5.26
N PRO A 9 2.56 -2.68 -4.50
CA PRO A 9 2.75 -2.11 -3.16
C PRO A 9 2.89 -0.57 -3.17
N ASP A 10 3.41 0.00 -4.26
CA ASP A 10 3.51 1.45 -4.45
C ASP A 10 2.13 2.10 -4.60
N SER A 11 1.25 1.47 -5.37
CA SER A 11 -0.12 1.92 -5.60
C SER A 11 -0.96 1.81 -4.32
N VAL A 12 -0.71 0.78 -3.51
CA VAL A 12 -1.27 0.67 -2.16
C VAL A 12 -0.88 1.86 -1.31
N LEU A 13 0.42 2.19 -1.22
CA LEU A 13 0.87 3.30 -0.37
C LEU A 13 0.38 4.65 -0.89
N LYS A 14 0.42 4.90 -2.20
CA LYS A 14 -0.14 6.11 -2.81
C LYS A 14 -1.62 6.28 -2.48
N PHE A 15 -2.40 5.20 -2.56
CA PHE A 15 -3.82 5.22 -2.21
C PHE A 15 -4.06 5.44 -0.71
N LEU A 16 -3.27 4.80 0.16
CA LEU A 16 -3.41 4.93 1.61
C LEU A 16 -2.98 6.32 2.11
N LEU A 17 -1.92 6.89 1.55
CA LEU A 17 -1.30 8.14 2.02
C LEU A 17 -1.71 9.38 1.21
N ARG A 18 -2.33 9.20 0.04
CA ARG A 18 -2.67 10.28 -0.91
C ARG A 18 -1.45 11.13 -1.29
N ARG A 19 -0.30 10.48 -1.46
CA ARG A 19 0.99 11.10 -1.81
C ARG A 19 1.73 10.26 -2.84
N ASN A 20 2.49 10.91 -3.69
CA ASN A 20 3.44 10.27 -4.61
C ASN A 20 4.67 9.74 -3.87
N LEU A 21 5.50 8.95 -4.56
CA LEU A 21 6.71 8.34 -3.96
C LEU A 21 7.76 9.39 -3.52
N ASP A 22 7.73 10.57 -4.14
CA ASP A 22 8.54 11.73 -3.80
C ASP A 22 7.94 12.56 -2.65
N GLY A 23 6.83 12.11 -2.06
CA GLY A 23 6.14 12.78 -0.96
C GLY A 23 5.20 13.92 -1.38
N ARG A 24 5.16 14.29 -2.67
CA ARG A 24 4.26 15.34 -3.16
C ARG A 24 2.79 14.87 -3.10
N PRO A 25 1.82 15.79 -3.00
CA PRO A 25 0.41 15.44 -3.11
C PRO A 25 0.14 14.69 -4.41
N LEU A 26 -0.79 13.73 -4.33
CA LEU A 26 -1.23 12.99 -5.49
C LEU A 26 -2.06 13.90 -6.42
N PRO A 27 -1.85 13.89 -7.75
CA PRO A 27 -2.69 14.66 -8.66
C PRO A 27 -4.15 14.20 -8.61
N GLY A 28 -5.10 15.13 -8.73
CA GLY A 28 -6.54 14.85 -8.63
C GLY A 28 -7.08 13.83 -9.64
N GLU A 29 -6.39 13.62 -10.77
CA GLU A 29 -6.73 12.57 -11.73
C GLU A 29 -6.60 11.16 -11.14
N PHE A 30 -5.61 10.94 -10.27
CA PHE A 30 -5.44 9.67 -9.58
C PHE A 30 -6.47 9.47 -8.46
N GLU A 31 -6.99 10.55 -7.87
CA GLU A 31 -8.09 10.45 -6.90
C GLU A 31 -9.33 9.80 -7.54
N LYS A 32 -9.64 10.14 -8.80
CA LYS A 32 -10.75 9.51 -9.54
C LYS A 32 -10.55 8.01 -9.75
N ILE A 33 -9.31 7.57 -10.01
CA ILE A 33 -8.97 6.15 -10.14
C ILE A 33 -9.25 5.42 -8.83
N TYR A 34 -8.87 6.04 -7.72
CA TYR A 34 -9.06 5.50 -6.38
C TYR A 34 -10.52 5.48 -5.93
N ASP A 35 -11.31 6.48 -6.31
CA ASP A 35 -12.76 6.46 -6.10
C ASP A 35 -13.41 5.29 -6.82
N GLN A 36 -13.01 5.01 -8.07
CA GLN A 36 -13.46 3.84 -8.80
C GLN A 36 -13.06 2.53 -8.11
N TRP A 37 -11.87 2.47 -7.51
CA TRP A 37 -11.45 1.30 -6.74
C TRP A 37 -12.30 1.10 -5.49
N GLN A 38 -12.62 2.18 -4.77
CA GLN A 38 -13.53 2.12 -3.63
C GLN A 38 -14.93 1.65 -4.04
N GLN A 39 -15.46 2.15 -5.17
CA GLN A 39 -16.75 1.70 -5.73
C GLN A 39 -16.73 0.21 -6.09
N ARG A 40 -15.60 -0.33 -6.53
CA ARG A 40 -15.40 -1.76 -6.81
C ARG A 40 -15.11 -2.61 -5.56
N GLY A 41 -15.28 -2.04 -4.36
CA GLY A 41 -15.14 -2.75 -3.09
C GLY A 41 -13.72 -2.78 -2.51
N LEU A 42 -12.75 -2.06 -3.10
CA LEU A 42 -11.43 -1.89 -2.50
C LEU A 42 -11.49 -0.83 -1.39
N MET A 43 -11.85 -1.26 -0.19
CA MET A 43 -11.98 -0.36 0.95
C MET A 43 -10.61 0.04 1.53
N ARG A 44 -10.33 1.35 1.58
CA ARG A 44 -9.09 1.92 2.15
C ARG A 44 -8.79 1.38 3.56
N GLY A 45 -9.80 1.31 4.44
CA GLY A 45 -9.62 0.80 5.80
C GLY A 45 -9.25 -0.69 5.86
N ARG A 46 -9.80 -1.52 4.95
CA ARG A 46 -9.46 -2.95 4.89
C ARG A 46 -8.05 -3.16 4.35
N LEU A 47 -7.64 -2.34 3.37
CA LEU A 47 -6.28 -2.35 2.84
C LEU A 47 -5.27 -1.91 3.90
N LYS A 48 -5.55 -0.84 4.65
CA LYS A 48 -4.72 -0.38 5.78
C LYS A 48 -4.55 -1.48 6.82
N ARG A 49 -5.64 -2.11 7.28
CA ARG A 49 -5.57 -3.21 8.26
C ARG A 49 -4.73 -4.38 7.77
N HIS A 50 -4.86 -4.75 6.49
CA HIS A 50 -4.08 -5.84 5.92
C HIS A 50 -2.59 -5.50 5.85
N LEU A 51 -2.25 -4.27 5.44
CA LEU A 51 -0.87 -3.79 5.39
C LEU A 51 -0.22 -3.83 6.77
N LEU A 52 -0.90 -3.24 7.77
CA LEU A 52 -0.42 -3.21 9.16
C LEU A 52 -0.19 -4.61 9.71
N LYS A 53 -1.13 -5.53 9.47
CA LYS A 53 -0.98 -6.94 9.88
C LYS A 53 0.21 -7.63 9.19
N MET A 54 0.39 -7.42 7.89
CA MET A 54 1.46 -8.07 7.12
C MET A 54 2.85 -7.56 7.53
N MET A 55 2.95 -6.27 7.82
CA MET A 55 4.18 -5.60 8.22
C MET A 55 4.44 -5.63 9.72
N GLU A 56 3.50 -6.16 10.51
CA GLU A 56 3.54 -6.14 11.98
C GLU A 56 3.71 -4.72 12.54
N TRP A 57 3.02 -3.77 11.90
CA TRP A 57 3.02 -2.37 12.28
C TRP A 57 1.75 -2.03 13.09
N GLU A 58 1.90 -1.24 14.16
CA GLU A 58 0.76 -0.65 14.87
C GLU A 58 0.11 0.47 14.03
N GLU A 59 0.95 1.28 13.38
CA GLU A 59 0.58 2.34 12.45
C GLU A 59 1.56 2.44 11.29
N ILE A 60 1.19 3.15 10.21
CA ILE A 60 2.10 3.31 9.07
C ILE A 60 3.23 4.26 9.53
N PRO A 61 4.51 3.84 9.49
CA PRO A 61 5.61 4.68 9.95
C PRO A 61 5.68 6.00 9.17
N ASP A 62 6.10 7.07 9.86
CA ASP A 62 6.40 8.36 9.23
C ASP A 62 7.79 8.35 8.58
N THR A 63 7.98 7.44 7.62
CA THR A 63 9.19 7.33 6.80
C THR A 63 8.88 7.68 5.35
N PRO A 64 9.90 8.06 4.55
CA PRO A 64 9.70 8.36 3.15
C PRO A 64 9.01 7.21 2.39
N ILE A 65 8.05 7.55 1.53
CA ILE A 65 7.17 6.56 0.88
C ILE A 65 7.96 5.54 0.05
N HIS A 66 9.04 5.97 -0.60
CA HIS A 66 9.90 5.07 -1.37
C HIS A 66 10.61 4.03 -0.47
N GLU A 67 10.97 4.38 0.76
CA GLU A 67 11.53 3.43 1.73
C GLU A 67 10.46 2.44 2.19
N LEU A 68 9.24 2.91 2.49
CA LEU A 68 8.11 2.05 2.82
C LEU A 68 7.82 1.03 1.71
N VAL A 69 7.90 1.43 0.43
CA VAL A 69 7.77 0.51 -0.71
C VAL A 69 8.84 -0.59 -0.64
N GLY A 70 10.08 -0.23 -0.35
CA GLY A 70 11.18 -1.19 -0.19
C GLY A 70 10.92 -2.20 0.93
N GLN A 71 10.53 -1.71 2.11
CA GLN A 71 10.20 -2.55 3.27
C GLN A 71 9.07 -3.53 2.96
N ILE A 72 8.00 -3.06 2.31
CA ILE A 72 6.87 -3.90 1.91
C ILE A 72 7.31 -4.96 0.89
N ARG A 73 8.14 -4.60 -0.10
CA ARG A 73 8.65 -5.57 -1.08
C ARG A 73 9.50 -6.65 -0.42
N ASN A 74 10.37 -6.28 0.51
CA ASN A 74 11.19 -7.24 1.26
C ASN A 74 10.28 -8.19 2.06
N ARG A 75 9.31 -7.67 2.81
CA ARG A 75 8.36 -8.50 3.56
C ARG A 75 7.55 -9.45 2.67
N ILE A 76 7.13 -9.00 1.48
CA ILE A 76 6.44 -9.86 0.50
C ILE A 76 7.35 -10.99 0.02
N LEU A 77 8.66 -10.74 -0.14
CA LEU A 77 9.63 -11.78 -0.51
C LEU A 77 9.84 -12.76 0.63
N ASP A 78 10.03 -12.28 1.86
CA ASP A 78 10.20 -13.13 3.04
C ASP A 78 9.00 -14.09 3.20
N LEU A 79 7.78 -13.56 3.11
CA LEU A 79 6.54 -14.34 3.19
C LEU A 79 6.37 -15.37 2.05
N ARG A 80 7.05 -15.18 0.91
CA ARG A 80 7.07 -16.19 -0.15
C ARG A 80 8.07 -17.30 0.18
N LEU A 81 9.24 -16.94 0.68
CA LEU A 81 10.28 -17.89 1.06
C LEU A 81 9.89 -18.73 2.30
N GLU A 82 9.10 -18.18 3.21
CA GLU A 82 8.54 -18.91 4.36
C GLU A 82 7.49 -19.98 3.97
N GLN A 83 6.97 -19.94 2.74
CA GLN A 83 5.96 -20.89 2.24
C GLN A 83 6.54 -22.00 1.35
N ASP A 84 7.83 -21.93 1.02
CA ASP A 84 8.59 -22.95 0.29
C ASP A 84 9.30 -23.90 1.26
#